data_AF-A0A915JP52-F1
#
_entry.id   AF-A0A915JP52-F1
#
_cell.length_a   1.000
_cell.length_b   1.000
_cell.length_c   1.000
_cell.angle_alpha   90.00
_cell.angle_beta   90.00
_cell.angle_gamma   90.00
#
_symmetry.space_group_name_H-M   'P 1'
#
loop_
_entity.id
_entity.type
_entity.pdbx_description
1 polymer ?
#
loop_
_entity_poly.entity_id
_entity_poly.type
_entity_poly.pdbx_seq_one_letter_code
_entity_poly.pdbx_strand_id
1 'polypeptide(L)'
;LCLLGKDSGPCDKFVPKWFFNAADGTCGRFYYGGCHGNKNRFDKLEECEERCAKKMDPCVLPPVPGPCSGTNVRFYWESNGRQCKRFNYGGCLGNGNRFETVQECQARCSTSGSKSEQLNVRATRPPPVFQPTSQTPQPQLHLEIIFLMPCLGEVCLMSVDPGTCHDYNYRFYFNYGSRRCEAFIYTGCGGNDNRFERVDRKFNFRNF
;
A
#
# COMPACT_ATOMS: atom_id res chain seq x y z
N LEU A 1 -3.07 -11.40 13.13
CA LEU A 1 -1.90 -11.25 12.24
C LEU A 1 -2.32 -10.57 10.94
N CYS A 2 -2.99 -11.26 10.03
CA CYS A 2 -3.33 -10.77 8.68
C CYS A 2 -4.36 -9.62 8.66
N LEU A 3 -5.03 -9.33 9.78
CA LEU A 3 -5.94 -8.19 9.90
C LEU A 3 -5.25 -6.90 10.34
N LEU A 4 -3.97 -6.96 10.74
CA LEU A 4 -3.21 -5.77 11.13
C LEU A 4 -2.79 -5.01 9.88
N GLY A 5 -2.78 -3.67 9.92
CA GLY A 5 -2.15 -2.88 8.85
C GLY A 5 -0.63 -3.06 8.83
N LYS A 6 0.02 -2.63 7.75
CA LYS A 6 1.49 -2.44 7.76
C LYS A 6 1.86 -1.41 8.83
N ASP A 7 2.97 -1.64 9.52
CA ASP A 7 3.48 -0.72 10.54
C ASP A 7 5.00 -0.60 10.42
N SER A 8 5.43 0.56 9.93
CA SER A 8 6.83 0.89 9.76
C SER A 8 7.56 1.11 11.09
N GLY A 9 6.84 1.37 12.18
CA GLY A 9 7.45 1.79 13.43
C GLY A 9 8.06 3.20 13.38
N PRO A 10 8.60 3.68 14.50
CA PRO A 10 9.08 5.06 14.65
C PRO A 10 10.55 5.28 14.25
N CYS A 11 11.30 4.23 13.92
CA CYS A 11 12.71 4.34 13.57
C CYS A 11 12.93 4.61 12.06
N ASP A 12 14.13 5.11 11.73
CA ASP A 12 14.45 5.63 10.39
C ASP A 12 15.33 4.70 9.54
N LYS A 13 15.16 3.37 9.65
CA LYS A 13 15.75 2.42 8.69
C LYS A 13 14.79 2.15 7.52
N PHE A 14 15.35 1.83 6.36
CA PHE A 14 14.57 1.49 5.16
C PHE A 14 14.76 0.02 4.82
N VAL A 15 14.25 -0.87 5.67
CA VAL A 15 14.37 -2.31 5.44
C VAL A 15 13.16 -2.79 4.63
N PRO A 16 13.33 -3.26 3.38
CA PRO A 16 12.22 -3.78 2.59
C PRO A 16 11.69 -5.06 3.24
N LYS A 17 10.37 -5.10 3.44
CA LYS A 17 9.61 -6.23 3.99
C LYS A 17 8.33 -6.42 3.21
N TRP A 18 7.68 -7.56 3.41
CA TRP A 18 6.37 -7.86 2.88
C TRP A 18 5.30 -7.71 3.96
N PHE A 19 4.11 -7.29 3.59
CA PHE A 19 2.94 -7.27 4.46
C PHE A 19 1.73 -7.73 3.66
N PHE A 20 0.73 -8.26 4.38
CA PHE A 20 -0.54 -8.63 3.78
C PHE A 20 -1.53 -7.47 3.87
N ASN A 21 -2.15 -7.11 2.75
CA ASN A 21 -3.23 -6.13 2.69
C ASN A 21 -4.59 -6.85 2.74
N ALA A 22 -5.30 -6.73 3.86
CA ALA A 22 -6.58 -7.39 4.03
C ALA A 22 -7.70 -6.84 3.14
N ALA A 23 -7.57 -5.61 2.63
CA ALA A 23 -8.60 -4.97 1.81
C ALA A 23 -8.75 -5.64 0.43
N ASP A 24 -7.64 -6.08 -0.15
CA ASP A 24 -7.59 -6.71 -1.47
C ASP A 24 -7.00 -8.12 -1.44
N GLY A 25 -6.56 -8.62 -0.29
CA GLY A 25 -5.98 -9.95 -0.15
C GLY A 25 -4.59 -10.12 -0.77
N THR A 26 -3.88 -9.02 -1.04
CA THR A 26 -2.55 -9.06 -1.67
C THR A 26 -1.41 -9.08 -0.66
N CYS A 27 -0.27 -9.63 -1.07
CA CYS A 27 1.00 -9.43 -0.37
C CYS A 27 1.82 -8.34 -1.08
N GLY A 28 2.03 -7.22 -0.38
CA GLY A 28 2.72 -6.04 -0.91
C GLY A 28 4.03 -5.77 -0.17
N ARG A 29 4.92 -4.98 -0.79
CA ARG A 29 6.14 -4.51 -0.15
C ARG A 29 5.88 -3.24 0.67
N PHE A 30 6.62 -3.09 1.76
CA PHE A 30 6.71 -1.84 2.53
C PHE A 30 8.09 -1.71 3.18
N TYR A 31 8.41 -0.50 3.66
CA TYR A 31 9.63 -0.26 4.41
C TYR A 31 9.36 -0.31 5.92
N TYR A 32 10.11 -1.17 6.60
CA TYR A 32 10.15 -1.24 8.05
C TYR A 32 11.29 -0.39 8.60
N GLY A 33 10.94 0.50 9.53
CA GLY A 33 11.79 1.45 10.23
C GLY A 33 12.92 0.84 11.05
N GLY A 34 12.88 -0.48 11.28
CA GLY A 34 13.93 -1.22 11.99
C GLY A 34 13.71 -1.36 13.50
N CYS A 35 12.65 -0.77 14.05
CA CYS A 35 12.23 -0.99 15.44
C CYS A 35 10.69 -0.94 15.57
N HIS A 36 10.16 -1.56 16.62
CA HIS A 36 8.71 -1.71 16.86
C HIS A 36 7.97 -2.35 15.66
N GLY A 37 6.91 -1.70 15.20
CA GLY A 37 6.01 -2.26 14.20
C GLY A 37 5.10 -3.35 14.78
N ASN A 38 4.53 -4.16 13.88
CA ASN A 38 3.69 -5.28 14.26
C ASN A 38 4.07 -6.57 13.51
N LYS A 39 3.32 -7.65 13.76
CA LYS A 39 3.62 -8.98 13.22
C LYS A 39 3.26 -9.15 11.73
N ASN A 40 2.44 -8.29 11.12
CA ASN A 40 2.14 -8.32 9.69
C ASN A 40 3.33 -7.75 8.88
N ARG A 41 4.46 -8.46 8.99
CA ARG A 41 5.75 -8.10 8.43
C ARG A 41 6.53 -9.40 8.20
N PHE A 42 6.84 -9.67 6.95
CA PHE A 42 7.47 -10.91 6.50
C PHE A 42 8.73 -10.59 5.71
N ASP A 43 9.71 -11.48 5.75
CA ASP A 43 10.98 -11.28 5.05
C ASP A 43 10.89 -11.65 3.58
N LYS A 44 9.98 -12.57 3.25
CA LYS A 44 9.79 -13.13 1.92
C LYS A 44 8.33 -13.02 1.49
N LEU A 45 8.09 -12.93 0.18
CA LEU A 45 6.74 -12.88 -0.39
C LEU A 45 5.99 -14.17 -0.05
N GLU A 46 6.66 -15.29 -0.24
CA GLU A 46 6.11 -16.63 -0.04
C GLU A 46 5.63 -16.81 1.40
N GLU A 47 6.37 -16.27 2.38
CA GLU A 47 5.95 -16.31 3.78
C GLU A 47 4.65 -15.52 4.02
N CYS A 48 4.51 -14.35 3.41
CA CYS A 48 3.27 -13.57 3.46
C CYS A 48 2.10 -14.35 2.82
N GLU A 49 2.34 -14.94 1.65
CA GLU A 49 1.31 -15.67 0.90
C GLU A 49 0.84 -16.91 1.65
N GLU A 50 1.76 -17.73 2.16
CA GLU A 50 1.44 -18.93 2.94
C GLU A 50 0.69 -18.60 4.23
N ARG A 51 1.13 -17.56 4.93
CA ARG A 51 0.57 -17.23 6.25
C ARG A 51 -0.78 -16.54 6.14
N CYS A 52 -1.03 -15.78 5.07
CA CYS A 52 -2.20 -14.95 4.89
C CYS A 52 -2.93 -15.18 3.56
N ALA A 53 -2.32 -14.86 2.41
CA ALA A 53 -3.05 -14.77 1.14
C ALA A 53 -3.73 -16.08 0.72
N LYS A 54 -3.07 -17.23 0.87
CA LYS A 54 -3.62 -18.55 0.50
C LYS A 54 -4.81 -18.99 1.35
N LYS A 55 -5.06 -18.33 2.49
CA LYS A 55 -6.19 -18.62 3.39
C LYS A 55 -7.44 -17.81 3.05
N MET A 56 -7.32 -16.80 2.20
CA MET A 56 -8.45 -16.00 1.77
C MET A 56 -9.25 -16.77 0.73
N ASP A 57 -10.57 -16.69 0.79
CA ASP A 57 -11.41 -17.24 -0.28
C ASP A 57 -11.31 -16.33 -1.52
N PRO A 58 -10.79 -16.80 -2.66
CA PRO A 58 -10.70 -16.01 -3.89
C PRO A 58 -12.02 -15.37 -4.30
N CYS A 59 -13.13 -16.05 -4.02
CA CYS A 59 -14.46 -15.66 -4.48
C CYS A 59 -15.03 -14.44 -3.75
N VAL A 60 -14.37 -13.95 -2.70
CA VAL A 60 -14.76 -12.71 -1.98
C VAL A 60 -13.77 -11.56 -2.18
N LEU A 61 -12.67 -11.78 -2.90
CA LEU A 61 -11.64 -10.77 -3.14
C LEU A 61 -11.94 -9.96 -4.42
N PRO A 62 -11.44 -8.71 -4.54
CA PRO A 62 -11.50 -7.97 -5.79
C PRO A 62 -10.49 -8.52 -6.82
N PRO A 63 -10.66 -8.28 -8.13
CA PRO A 63 -9.59 -8.51 -9.10
C PRO A 63 -8.43 -7.54 -8.89
N VAL A 64 -7.19 -8.04 -8.97
CA VAL A 64 -5.99 -7.19 -8.85
C VAL A 64 -5.09 -7.39 -10.07
N PRO A 65 -4.97 -6.39 -10.97
CA PRO A 65 -4.04 -6.42 -12.11
C PRO A 65 -2.58 -6.60 -11.67
N GLY A 66 -2.23 -6.10 -10.50
CA GLY A 66 -0.85 -6.09 -10.01
C GLY A 66 -0.01 -4.99 -10.67
N PRO A 67 1.23 -4.79 -10.21
CA PRO A 67 2.08 -3.68 -10.61
C PRO A 67 3.00 -4.01 -11.79
N CYS A 68 2.71 -5.05 -12.59
CA CYS A 68 3.48 -5.33 -13.80
C CYS A 68 2.65 -4.91 -15.03
N SER A 69 3.32 -4.62 -16.15
CA SER A 69 2.67 -4.06 -17.35
C SER A 69 2.38 -5.11 -18.44
N GLY A 70 2.41 -6.40 -18.11
CA GLY A 70 2.04 -7.47 -19.04
C GLY A 70 0.52 -7.50 -19.30
N THR A 71 0.12 -7.92 -20.50
CA THR A 71 -1.30 -8.08 -20.86
C THR A 71 -1.66 -9.56 -20.87
N ASN A 72 -1.88 -10.12 -19.68
CA ASN A 72 -2.28 -11.52 -19.55
C ASN A 72 -3.78 -11.58 -19.28
N VAL A 73 -4.58 -12.07 -20.24
CA VAL A 73 -6.02 -12.23 -20.04
C VAL A 73 -6.25 -13.31 -19.00
N ARG A 74 -6.96 -12.96 -17.93
CA ARG A 74 -7.35 -13.86 -16.83
C ARG A 74 -8.82 -13.64 -16.49
N PHE A 75 -9.37 -14.52 -15.67
CA PHE A 75 -10.74 -14.42 -15.20
C PHE A 75 -10.79 -14.21 -13.70
N TYR A 76 -11.78 -13.48 -13.22
CA TYR A 76 -12.04 -13.28 -11.81
C TYR A 76 -13.53 -13.44 -11.55
N TRP A 77 -13.88 -13.83 -10.32
CA TRP A 77 -15.25 -13.89 -9.86
C TRP A 77 -15.72 -12.52 -9.39
N GLU A 78 -16.78 -12.00 -10.00
CA GLU A 78 -17.51 -10.84 -9.50
C GLU A 78 -18.66 -11.31 -8.61
N SER A 79 -18.54 -11.06 -7.30
CA SER A 79 -19.51 -11.52 -6.30
C SER A 79 -20.91 -10.95 -6.49
N ASN A 80 -21.02 -9.65 -6.78
CA ASN A 80 -22.31 -8.97 -6.96
C ASN A 80 -23.07 -9.47 -8.20
N GLY A 81 -22.37 -9.64 -9.33
CA GLY A 81 -22.95 -10.17 -10.56
C GLY A 81 -23.04 -11.69 -10.60
N ARG A 82 -22.46 -12.38 -9.59
CA ARG A 82 -22.31 -13.85 -9.51
C ARG A 82 -21.83 -14.45 -10.83
N GLN A 83 -20.82 -13.81 -11.42
CA GLN A 83 -20.30 -14.20 -12.73
C GLN A 83 -18.79 -14.07 -12.80
N CYS A 84 -18.18 -14.91 -13.62
CA CYS A 84 -16.78 -14.78 -13.99
C CYS A 84 -16.62 -13.73 -15.09
N LYS A 85 -15.74 -12.75 -14.87
CA LYS A 85 -15.42 -11.69 -15.83
C LYS A 85 -13.94 -11.76 -16.20
N ARG A 86 -13.61 -11.35 -17.42
CA ARG A 86 -12.22 -11.22 -17.88
C ARG A 86 -11.59 -9.94 -17.34
N PHE A 87 -10.29 -9.98 -17.07
CA PHE A 87 -9.48 -8.80 -16.78
C PHE A 87 -8.04 -8.99 -17.28
N ASN A 88 -7.31 -7.88 -17.42
CA ASN A 88 -5.89 -7.91 -17.79
C ASN A 88 -5.05 -7.99 -16.51
N TYR A 89 -4.37 -9.10 -16.32
CA TYR A 89 -3.39 -9.29 -15.27
C TYR A 89 -1.99 -8.89 -15.75
N GLY A 90 -1.37 -8.01 -14.99
CA GLY A 90 -0.05 -7.44 -15.22
C GLY A 90 1.09 -8.45 -15.30
N GLY A 91 0.89 -9.66 -14.76
CA GLY A 91 1.88 -10.74 -14.79
C GLY A 91 2.63 -10.95 -13.48
N CYS A 92 2.50 -10.07 -12.48
CA CYS A 92 3.08 -10.27 -11.15
C CYS A 92 2.17 -9.84 -10.00
N LEU A 93 2.38 -10.46 -8.83
CA LEU A 93 1.66 -10.22 -7.58
C LEU A 93 0.12 -10.37 -7.74
N GLY A 94 -0.66 -9.57 -7.02
CA GLY A 94 -2.11 -9.71 -6.95
C GLY A 94 -2.56 -10.70 -5.88
N ASN A 95 -3.73 -11.30 -6.09
CA ASN A 95 -4.38 -12.16 -5.12
C ASN A 95 -4.93 -13.43 -5.78
N GLY A 96 -5.67 -14.23 -5.01
CA GLY A 96 -6.22 -15.50 -5.47
C GLY A 96 -7.41 -15.39 -6.43
N ASN A 97 -8.07 -14.23 -6.57
CA ASN A 97 -9.20 -14.05 -7.50
C ASN A 97 -8.71 -13.85 -8.94
N ARG A 98 -8.01 -14.87 -9.45
CA ARG A 98 -7.38 -14.88 -10.76
C ARG A 98 -7.28 -16.32 -11.24
N PHE A 99 -8.10 -16.65 -12.23
CA PHE A 99 -8.22 -17.98 -12.83
C PHE A 99 -7.76 -17.94 -14.29
N GLU A 100 -7.29 -19.07 -14.79
CA GLU A 100 -6.85 -19.20 -16.18
C GLU A 100 -8.04 -19.23 -17.14
N THR A 101 -9.13 -19.88 -16.72
CA THR A 101 -10.32 -20.10 -17.55
C THR A 101 -11.60 -19.69 -16.84
N VAL A 102 -12.66 -19.40 -17.62
CA VAL A 102 -14.00 -19.14 -17.09
C VAL A 102 -14.53 -20.34 -16.31
N GLN A 103 -14.26 -21.55 -16.81
CA GLN A 103 -14.72 -22.81 -16.23
C GLN A 103 -14.10 -23.04 -14.85
N GLU A 104 -12.80 -22.80 -14.70
CA GLU A 104 -12.10 -22.87 -13.41
C GLU A 104 -12.69 -21.89 -12.40
N CYS A 105 -12.88 -20.63 -12.82
CA CYS A 105 -13.50 -19.59 -12.00
C CYS A 105 -14.92 -19.98 -11.55
N GLN A 106 -15.77 -20.45 -12.47
CA GLN A 106 -17.14 -20.85 -12.17
C GLN A 106 -17.19 -22.08 -11.26
N ALA A 107 -16.35 -23.09 -11.53
CA ALA A 107 -16.27 -24.28 -10.68
C ALA A 107 -15.84 -23.91 -9.24
N ARG A 108 -14.93 -22.95 -9.08
CA ARG A 108 -14.44 -22.53 -7.76
C ARG A 108 -15.42 -21.65 -6.99
N CYS A 109 -16.20 -20.80 -7.67
CA CYS A 109 -16.94 -19.72 -7.04
C CYS A 109 -18.46 -19.72 -7.24
N SER A 110 -19.01 -20.45 -8.22
CA SER A 110 -20.46 -20.47 -8.44
C SER A 110 -21.23 -21.25 -7.36
N THR A 111 -20.57 -22.14 -6.63
CA THR A 111 -21.18 -23.03 -5.61
C THR A 111 -21.08 -22.50 -4.18
N SER A 112 -20.28 -21.46 -3.92
CA SER A 112 -20.05 -20.91 -2.57
C SER A 112 -21.23 -20.12 -2.00
N GLY A 113 -22.37 -20.09 -2.68
CA GLY A 113 -23.61 -19.45 -2.23
C GLY A 113 -24.43 -20.22 -1.18
N SER A 114 -23.91 -21.29 -0.56
CA SER A 114 -24.64 -22.06 0.47
C SER A 114 -23.92 -22.27 1.81
N LYS A 115 -22.76 -21.65 2.04
CA LYS A 115 -22.11 -21.66 3.37
C LYS A 115 -21.69 -20.26 3.82
N SER A 116 -22.71 -19.42 4.01
CA SER A 116 -22.63 -18.27 4.91
C SER A 116 -23.21 -18.72 6.26
N GLU A 117 -22.38 -19.26 7.15
CA GLU A 117 -22.73 -19.21 8.57
C GLU A 117 -22.77 -17.72 8.96
N GLN A 118 -23.96 -17.30 9.36
CA GLN A 118 -24.30 -15.94 9.72
C GLN A 118 -23.50 -15.52 10.96
N LEU A 119 -22.43 -14.74 10.79
CA LEU A 119 -21.92 -13.88 11.86
C LEU A 119 -22.78 -12.61 11.90
N ASN A 120 -23.88 -12.71 12.64
CA ASN A 120 -24.71 -11.58 13.03
C ASN A 120 -23.96 -10.73 14.07
N VAL A 121 -23.12 -9.79 13.61
CA VAL A 121 -22.50 -8.79 14.50
C VAL A 121 -23.37 -7.55 14.52
N ARG A 122 -24.20 -7.51 15.56
CA ARG A 122 -25.04 -6.40 15.99
C ARG A 122 -24.20 -5.12 16.09
N ALA A 123 -24.65 -4.05 15.43
CA ALA A 123 -24.05 -2.73 15.49
C ALA A 123 -23.94 -2.25 16.94
N THR A 124 -22.71 -2.13 17.43
CA THR A 124 -22.41 -1.51 18.72
C THR A 124 -22.15 -0.02 18.50
N ARG A 125 -22.73 0.77 19.41
CA ARG A 125 -22.83 2.23 19.40
C ARG A 125 -21.44 2.88 19.28
N PRO A 126 -21.29 4.02 18.57
CA PRO A 126 -20.00 4.70 18.48
C PRO A 126 -19.52 5.20 19.86
N PRO A 127 -18.20 5.16 20.12
CA PRO A 127 -17.61 5.71 21.33
C PRO A 127 -17.76 7.25 21.38
N PRO A 128 -17.73 7.86 22.57
CA PRO A 128 -17.91 9.29 22.74
C PRO A 128 -16.79 10.10 22.07
N VAL A 129 -17.20 11.18 21.42
CA VAL A 129 -16.33 12.18 20.77
C VAL A 129 -15.53 12.92 21.84
N PHE A 130 -14.19 12.79 21.80
CA PHE A 130 -13.29 13.63 22.57
C PHE A 130 -13.08 14.95 21.83
N GLN A 131 -13.43 16.06 22.46
CA GLN A 131 -13.18 17.40 21.94
C GLN A 131 -11.70 17.78 22.16
N PRO A 132 -11.04 18.44 21.19
CA PRO A 132 -9.67 18.91 21.38
C PRO A 132 -9.65 20.18 22.24
N THR A 133 -8.96 20.11 23.38
CA THR A 133 -8.57 21.29 24.14
C THR A 133 -7.39 21.98 23.45
N SER A 134 -7.63 23.23 23.06
CA SER A 134 -6.66 24.22 22.61
C SER A 134 -5.59 24.49 23.67
N GLN A 135 -4.32 24.39 23.29
CA GLN A 135 -3.24 25.36 23.56
C GLN A 135 -1.87 24.70 23.29
N THR A 136 -1.22 25.11 22.21
CA THR A 136 0.23 24.96 22.04
C THR A 136 0.82 26.34 21.72
N PRO A 137 1.84 26.82 22.46
CA PRO A 137 2.50 28.07 22.13
C PRO A 137 3.34 27.90 20.86
N GLN A 138 3.29 28.89 19.97
CA GLN A 138 4.19 29.02 18.84
C GLN A 138 5.62 29.34 19.32
N PRO A 139 6.66 28.65 18.83
CA PRO A 139 8.01 29.21 18.81
C PRO A 139 8.23 29.93 17.47
N GLN A 140 8.73 31.14 17.60
CA GLN A 140 9.00 32.09 16.53
C GLN A 140 9.96 31.55 15.48
N LEU A 141 9.58 31.81 14.23
CA LEU A 141 10.37 31.70 13.01
C LEU A 141 11.74 32.38 13.18
N HIS A 142 12.83 31.59 13.18
CA HIS A 142 14.18 32.14 12.96
C HIS A 142 14.63 31.78 11.54
N LEU A 143 14.79 32.84 10.76
CA LEU A 143 15.00 32.89 9.32
C LEU A 143 16.50 32.79 8.95
N GLU A 144 17.22 31.78 9.46
CA GLU A 144 18.69 31.73 9.29
C GLU A 144 19.24 30.29 9.11
N ILE A 145 18.59 29.40 8.33
CA ILE A 145 19.21 28.11 7.90
C ILE A 145 18.74 27.71 6.48
N ILE A 146 18.83 28.62 5.51
CA ILE A 146 18.43 28.36 4.11
C ILE A 146 19.61 27.89 3.23
N PHE A 147 20.82 27.67 3.77
CA PHE A 147 22.00 27.48 2.90
C PHE A 147 22.87 26.22 3.12
N LEU A 148 22.42 25.18 3.86
CA LEU A 148 23.28 24.01 4.17
C LEU A 148 22.66 22.60 4.03
N MET A 149 21.60 22.43 3.23
CA MET A 149 21.00 21.10 2.95
C MET A 149 20.68 20.91 1.45
N PRO A 150 21.10 19.80 0.81
CA PRO A 150 20.97 19.60 -0.65
C PRO A 150 19.54 19.25 -1.12
N CYS A 151 18.53 19.52 -0.28
CA CYS A 151 17.12 19.41 -0.61
C CYS A 151 16.41 20.73 -0.28
N LEU A 152 17.14 21.84 -0.37
CA LEU A 152 16.63 23.20 -0.28
C LEU A 152 16.04 23.60 -1.62
N GLY A 153 14.74 23.91 -1.64
CA GLY A 153 14.09 24.56 -2.80
C GLY A 153 12.63 24.15 -3.03
N GLU A 154 12.03 24.75 -4.06
CA GLU A 154 10.67 24.51 -4.53
C GLU A 154 10.39 23.03 -4.82
N VAL A 155 11.42 22.25 -5.19
CA VAL A 155 11.33 20.82 -5.49
C VAL A 155 10.67 20.02 -4.36
N CYS A 156 11.08 20.21 -3.10
CA CYS A 156 10.49 19.46 -1.98
C CYS A 156 9.10 19.98 -1.56
N LEU A 157 8.64 21.09 -2.14
CA LEU A 157 7.29 21.63 -1.97
C LEU A 157 6.34 21.15 -3.08
N MET A 158 6.87 20.59 -4.17
CA MET A 158 6.05 20.01 -5.23
C MET A 158 5.28 18.81 -4.68
N SER A 159 4.01 18.70 -5.06
CA SER A 159 3.19 17.54 -4.70
C SER A 159 3.71 16.29 -5.40
N VAL A 160 3.40 15.13 -4.83
CA VAL A 160 3.68 13.84 -5.47
C VAL A 160 3.04 13.79 -6.86
N ASP A 161 3.83 13.52 -7.89
CA ASP A 161 3.33 13.41 -9.27
C ASP A 161 3.77 12.08 -9.90
N PRO A 162 2.87 11.08 -9.98
CA PRO A 162 3.10 9.80 -10.62
C PRO A 162 3.51 9.87 -12.09
N GLY A 163 3.26 10.99 -12.79
CA GLY A 163 3.42 11.10 -14.23
C GLY A 163 2.25 10.48 -15.01
N THR A 164 2.37 10.41 -16.34
CA THR A 164 1.26 10.06 -17.24
C THR A 164 1.45 8.74 -18.01
N CYS A 165 2.55 8.03 -17.79
CA CYS A 165 2.83 6.76 -18.48
C CYS A 165 2.23 5.55 -17.73
N HIS A 166 2.69 4.34 -18.03
CA HIS A 166 2.19 3.09 -17.42
C HIS A 166 3.30 2.13 -16.99
N ASP A 167 4.43 2.68 -16.55
CA ASP A 167 5.52 1.93 -15.92
C ASP A 167 5.33 1.87 -14.39
N TYR A 168 6.13 1.05 -13.71
CA TYR A 168 6.01 0.80 -12.27
C TYR A 168 7.35 0.98 -11.55
N ASN A 169 7.93 2.18 -11.72
CA ASN A 169 9.22 2.50 -11.13
C ASN A 169 9.04 2.99 -9.69
N TYR A 170 9.52 2.22 -8.71
CA TYR A 170 9.53 2.64 -7.31
C TYR A 170 10.49 3.80 -7.08
N ARG A 171 9.97 4.90 -6.55
CA ARG A 171 10.70 6.14 -6.29
C ARG A 171 10.22 6.76 -4.96
N PHE A 172 10.91 7.78 -4.49
CA PHE A 172 10.59 8.50 -3.26
C PHE A 172 10.26 9.95 -3.55
N TYR A 173 9.35 10.55 -2.79
CA TYR A 173 9.11 11.98 -2.78
C TYR A 173 9.14 12.46 -1.34
N PHE A 174 9.48 13.73 -1.12
CA PHE A 174 9.32 14.36 0.17
C PHE A 174 7.87 14.83 0.36
N ASN A 175 7.18 14.26 1.34
CA ASN A 175 5.85 14.69 1.75
C ASN A 175 5.97 15.80 2.80
N TYR A 176 5.60 17.02 2.42
CA TYR A 176 5.65 18.17 3.32
C TYR A 176 4.71 18.02 4.52
N GLY A 177 3.53 17.41 4.35
CA GLY A 177 2.55 17.24 5.43
C GLY A 177 3.05 16.30 6.53
N SER A 178 3.70 15.20 6.17
CA SER A 178 4.29 14.26 7.12
C SER A 178 5.73 14.59 7.50
N ARG A 179 6.35 15.54 6.79
CA ARG A 179 7.78 15.91 6.87
C ARG A 179 8.72 14.71 6.67
N ARG A 180 8.33 13.76 5.79
CA ARG A 180 9.06 12.50 5.56
C ARG A 180 9.22 12.22 4.06
N CYS A 181 10.29 11.49 3.71
CA CYS A 181 10.39 10.85 2.41
C CYS A 181 9.49 9.62 2.36
N GLU A 182 8.51 9.65 1.48
CA GLU A 182 7.53 8.59 1.27
C GLU A 182 7.73 7.96 -0.10
N ALA A 183 7.45 6.66 -0.22
CA ALA A 183 7.57 5.94 -1.48
C ALA A 183 6.31 6.12 -2.34
N PHE A 184 6.49 6.18 -3.65
CA PHE A 184 5.42 6.18 -4.65
C PHE A 184 5.84 5.53 -5.96
N ILE A 185 4.87 5.23 -6.81
CA ILE A 185 5.10 4.66 -8.14
C ILE A 185 5.28 5.79 -9.15
N TYR A 186 6.38 5.77 -9.89
CA TYR A 186 6.57 6.58 -11.09
C TYR A 186 6.15 5.78 -12.30
N THR A 187 5.29 6.40 -13.08
CA THR A 187 4.78 5.82 -14.32
C THR A 187 5.78 5.85 -15.47
N GLY A 188 6.94 6.48 -15.32
CA GLY A 188 8.04 6.40 -16.29
C GLY A 188 8.15 7.59 -17.26
N CYS A 189 7.16 8.49 -17.29
CA CYS A 189 7.26 9.76 -18.01
C CYS A 189 6.45 10.87 -17.34
N GLY A 190 6.79 12.13 -17.64
CA GLY A 190 6.20 13.31 -17.01
C GLY A 190 6.66 13.46 -15.56
N GLY A 191 5.77 13.91 -14.67
CA GLY A 191 6.09 14.08 -13.26
C GLY A 191 6.77 15.40 -12.96
N ASN A 192 7.39 15.46 -11.77
CA ASN A 192 8.19 16.60 -11.32
C ASN A 192 9.43 16.12 -10.56
N ASP A 193 10.26 17.09 -10.14
CA ASP A 193 11.58 16.84 -9.55
C ASP A 193 11.53 16.31 -8.11
N ASN A 194 10.35 16.26 -7.46
CA ASN A 194 10.16 15.61 -6.16
C ASN A 194 10.13 14.07 -6.33
N ARG A 195 11.19 13.54 -6.93
CA ARG A 195 11.27 12.18 -7.46
C ARG A 195 12.69 11.65 -7.30
N PHE A 196 12.94 10.97 -6.19
CA PHE A 196 14.25 10.48 -5.81
C PHE A 196 14.35 8.96 -5.95
N GLU A 197 15.51 8.47 -6.37
CA GLU A 197 15.78 7.04 -6.47
C GLU A 197 16.02 6.37 -5.11
N ARG A 198 16.62 7.12 -4.19
CA ARG A 198 17.00 6.66 -2.85
C ARG A 198 16.61 7.73 -1.85
N VAL A 199 16.30 7.30 -0.63
CA VAL A 199 16.17 8.24 0.49
C VAL A 199 17.57 8.63 0.92
N ASP A 200 18.05 9.80 0.51
CA ASP A 200 19.34 10.29 1.01
C ASP A 200 19.24 10.65 2.49
N ARG A 201 20.31 10.38 3.24
CA ARG A 201 20.42 10.76 4.66
C ARG A 201 20.31 12.27 4.89
N LYS A 202 20.45 13.07 3.82
CA LYS A 202 20.37 14.53 3.79
C LYS A 202 18.94 15.08 3.87
N PHE A 203 17.92 14.22 3.83
CA PHE A 203 16.51 14.60 3.94
C PHE A 203 15.95 14.48 5.38
N ASN A 204 16.78 14.13 6.38
CA ASN A 204 16.33 13.98 7.76
C ASN A 204 16.37 15.33 8.49
N PHE A 205 15.20 15.95 8.71
CA PHE A 205 15.00 17.24 9.39
C PHE A 205 15.30 17.22 10.91
N ARG A 206 16.26 16.43 11.38
CA ARG A 206 16.53 16.24 12.82
C ARG A 206 17.96 16.50 13.29
N ASN A 207 18.81 17.10 12.48
CA ASN A 207 20.14 17.54 12.92
C ASN A 207 20.37 19.04 12.69
N PHE A 208 19.41 19.87 13.10
CA PHE A 208 19.62 21.23 13.58
C PHE A 208 18.60 21.52 14.67
#